data_AF-X6D8Q9-F1
#
_entry.id   AF-X6D8Q9-F1
#
_cell.length_a   1.000
_cell.length_b   1.000
_cell.length_c   1.000
_cell.angle_alpha   90.00
_cell.angle_beta   90.00
_cell.angle_gamma   90.00
#
_symmetry.space_group_name_H-M   'P 1'
#
loop_
_entity.id
_entity.type
_entity.pdbx_description
1 polymer ?
#
loop_
_entity_poly.entity_id
_entity_poly.type
_entity_poly.pdbx_seq_one_letter_code
_entity_poly.pdbx_strand_id
1 'polypeptide(L)'
;MATAKHVMKRILMMLAGYLVAVLVGLISIAAIYAVLSSLPNSPNYFDVIGVSPIAVLVVPPLGMFVYFLTIVVTALQTLIFALVAEFFSLRNVLLHMVFGAGAAVAGFALIWPSVPEDMDTQRWVDIGIIAAAGLVAGLLYWLIAGRDAGFRRPLLER
;
A
#
# COMPACT_ATOMS: atom_id res chain seq x y z
N MET A 1 -16.98 8.76 27.75
CA MET A 1 -17.39 9.23 26.40
C MET A 1 -16.26 9.88 25.60
N ALA A 2 -15.41 10.71 26.20
CA ALA A 2 -14.35 11.43 25.48
C ALA A 2 -13.27 10.51 24.84
N THR A 3 -12.89 9.43 25.52
CA THR A 3 -11.96 8.40 25.03
C THR A 3 -12.54 7.60 23.87
N ALA A 4 -13.77 7.10 24.00
CA ALA A 4 -14.47 6.37 22.94
C ALA A 4 -14.60 7.19 21.64
N LYS A 5 -14.95 8.48 21.75
CA LYS A 5 -14.99 9.40 20.61
C LYS A 5 -13.63 9.57 19.93
N HIS A 6 -12.55 9.62 20.71
CA HIS A 6 -11.20 9.74 20.18
C HIS A 6 -10.77 8.47 19.44
N VAL A 7 -10.96 7.30 20.04
CA VAL A 7 -10.64 6.01 19.40
C VAL A 7 -11.45 5.81 18.12
N MET A 8 -12.75 6.13 18.14
CA MET A 8 -13.59 6.07 16.94
C MET A 8 -13.02 6.96 15.81
N LYS A 9 -12.63 8.20 16.13
CA LYS A 9 -12.00 9.10 15.16
C LYS A 9 -10.72 8.48 14.57
N ARG A 10 -9.86 7.88 15.41
CA ARG A 10 -8.62 7.22 14.96
C ARG A 10 -8.93 6.08 14.00
N ILE A 11 -9.89 5.21 14.34
CA ILE A 11 -10.29 4.09 13.47
C ILE A 11 -10.79 4.58 12.11
N LEU A 12 -11.63 5.62 12.08
CA LEU A 12 -12.11 6.19 10.82
C LEU A 12 -10.98 6.80 9.99
N MET A 13 -10.04 7.50 10.62
CA MET A 13 -8.86 8.06 9.94
C MET A 13 -7.95 6.96 9.40
N MET A 14 -7.74 5.87 10.14
CA MET A 14 -6.98 4.71 9.67
C MET A 14 -7.64 4.07 8.44
N LEU A 15 -8.97 3.88 8.48
CA LEU A 15 -9.72 3.30 7.37
C LEU A 15 -9.66 4.20 6.13
N ALA A 16 -9.90 5.50 6.28
CA ALA A 16 -9.81 6.46 5.18
C ALA A 16 -8.39 6.54 4.61
N GLY A 17 -7.38 6.61 5.48
CA GLY A 17 -5.98 6.62 5.10
C GLY A 17 -5.58 5.36 4.34
N TYR A 18 -6.06 4.20 4.78
CA TYR A 18 -5.82 2.93 4.09
C TYR A 18 -6.41 2.90 2.68
N LEU A 19 -7.70 3.24 2.53
CA LEU A 19 -8.36 3.22 1.23
C LEU A 19 -7.66 4.15 0.22
N VAL A 20 -7.33 5.37 0.64
CA VAL A 20 -6.59 6.31 -0.21
C VAL A 20 -5.18 5.81 -0.51
N ALA A 21 -4.47 5.25 0.47
CA ALA A 21 -3.14 4.70 0.29
C ALA A 21 -3.12 3.54 -0.72
N VAL A 22 -4.11 2.63 -0.68
CA VAL A 22 -4.22 1.54 -1.65
C VAL A 22 -4.42 2.09 -3.06
N LEU A 23 -5.30 3.07 -3.23
CA LEU A 23 -5.54 3.68 -4.54
C LEU A 23 -4.28 4.33 -5.10
N VAL A 24 -3.57 5.12 -4.26
CA VAL A 24 -2.31 5.75 -4.68
C VAL A 24 -1.21 4.72 -4.93
N GLY A 25 -1.17 3.63 -4.16
CA GLY A 25 -0.27 2.51 -4.39
C GLY A 25 -0.47 1.89 -5.78
N LEU A 26 -1.71 1.61 -6.16
CA LEU A 26 -2.03 1.09 -7.49
C LEU A 26 -1.67 2.06 -8.62
N ILE A 27 -1.95 3.35 -8.44
CA ILE A 27 -1.54 4.40 -9.37
C ILE A 27 0.00 4.43 -9.49
N SER A 28 0.70 4.26 -8.37
CA SER A 28 2.17 4.23 -8.34
C SER A 28 2.72 3.02 -9.09
N ILE A 29 2.12 1.83 -8.94
CA ILE A 29 2.48 0.64 -9.73
C ILE A 29 2.34 0.95 -11.22
N ALA A 30 1.18 1.49 -11.64
CA ALA A 30 0.93 1.82 -13.03
C ALA A 30 1.91 2.87 -13.58
N ALA A 31 2.23 3.90 -12.79
CA ALA A 31 3.19 4.93 -13.14
C ALA A 31 4.62 4.36 -13.28
N ILE A 32 5.05 3.51 -12.35
CA ILE A 32 6.39 2.89 -12.38
C ILE A 32 6.52 1.99 -13.62
N TYR A 33 5.55 1.13 -13.90
CA TYR A 33 5.58 0.29 -15.11
C TYR A 33 5.57 1.12 -16.40
N ALA A 34 4.79 2.21 -16.45
CA ALA A 34 4.77 3.11 -17.60
C ALA A 34 6.13 3.78 -17.84
N VAL A 35 6.80 4.22 -16.77
CA VAL A 35 8.16 4.79 -16.86
C VAL A 35 9.15 3.73 -17.32
N LEU A 36 9.17 2.54 -16.70
CA LEU A 36 10.09 1.46 -17.06
C LEU A 36 9.91 0.99 -18.51
N SER A 37 8.68 0.97 -19.01
CA SER A 37 8.38 0.57 -20.39
C SER A 37 8.71 1.64 -21.44
N SER A 38 9.03 2.86 -21.01
CA SER A 38 9.51 3.92 -21.92
C SER A 38 11.03 3.95 -22.08
N LEU A 39 11.75 3.10 -21.34
CA LEU A 39 13.20 3.01 -21.42
C LEU A 39 13.67 2.22 -22.66
N PRO A 40 14.80 2.60 -23.28
CA PRO A 40 15.39 1.82 -24.38
C PRO A 40 15.70 0.38 -23.94
N ASN A 41 15.36 -0.61 -24.78
CA ASN A 41 15.51 -2.05 -24.49
C ASN A 41 14.69 -2.57 -23.31
N SER A 42 13.62 -1.88 -22.89
CA SER A 42 12.72 -2.40 -21.86
C SER A 42 12.06 -3.71 -22.33
N PRO A 43 11.94 -4.73 -21.47
CA PRO A 43 11.07 -5.86 -21.71
C PRO A 43 9.65 -5.41 -22.08
N ASN A 44 8.93 -6.19 -22.89
CA ASN A 44 7.51 -5.97 -23.12
C ASN A 44 6.70 -6.38 -21.89
N TYR A 45 6.71 -5.53 -20.85
CA TYR A 45 5.95 -5.72 -19.62
C TYR A 45 4.43 -5.84 -19.84
N PHE A 46 3.93 -5.47 -21.02
CA PHE A 46 2.50 -5.42 -21.36
C PHE A 46 2.04 -6.50 -22.36
N ASP A 47 2.93 -7.36 -22.88
CA ASP A 47 2.58 -8.27 -23.99
C ASP A 47 1.64 -9.42 -23.60
N VAL A 48 1.63 -9.81 -22.32
CA VAL A 48 0.91 -11.02 -21.88
C VAL A 48 -0.62 -10.87 -21.96
N ILE A 49 -1.13 -9.62 -21.94
CA ILE A 49 -2.58 -9.34 -22.02
C ILE A 49 -2.89 -8.20 -23.01
N GLY A 50 -1.89 -7.47 -23.53
CA GLY A 50 -2.10 -6.29 -24.40
C GLY A 50 -2.79 -5.12 -23.70
N VAL A 51 -2.97 -5.21 -22.37
CA VAL A 51 -3.62 -4.19 -21.53
C VAL A 51 -2.58 -3.62 -20.58
N SER A 52 -2.27 -2.33 -20.73
CA SER A 52 -1.37 -1.65 -19.80
C SER A 52 -1.99 -1.56 -18.40
N PRO A 53 -1.19 -1.56 -17.31
CA PRO A 53 -1.69 -1.33 -15.94
C PRO A 53 -2.52 -0.05 -15.82
N ILE A 54 -2.23 0.96 -16.63
CA ILE A 54 -3.05 2.18 -16.72
C ILE A 54 -4.42 1.85 -17.32
N ALA A 55 -4.48 1.09 -18.42
CA ALA A 55 -5.75 0.66 -19.02
C ALA A 55 -6.58 -0.20 -18.05
N VAL A 56 -5.94 -1.05 -17.24
CA VAL A 56 -6.61 -1.81 -16.16
C VAL A 56 -7.31 -0.89 -15.16
N LEU A 57 -6.67 0.22 -14.77
CA LEU A 57 -7.24 1.18 -13.81
C LEU A 57 -8.27 2.14 -14.44
N VAL A 58 -8.17 2.44 -15.74
CA VAL A 58 -9.07 3.35 -16.45
C VAL A 58 -10.41 2.68 -16.78
N VAL A 59 -10.43 1.37 -17.02
CA VAL A 59 -11.66 0.60 -17.26
C VAL A 59 -12.38 0.41 -15.91
N PRO A 60 -13.53 1.08 -15.66
CA PRO A 60 -14.07 1.17 -14.30
C PRO A 60 -14.38 -0.18 -13.63
N PRO A 61 -15.00 -1.18 -14.31
CA PRO A 61 -15.23 -2.48 -13.69
C PRO A 61 -13.94 -3.22 -13.32
N LEU A 62 -12.92 -3.13 -14.18
CA LEU A 62 -11.65 -3.83 -13.99
C LEU A 62 -10.78 -3.15 -12.93
N GLY A 63 -10.71 -1.81 -12.95
CA GLY A 63 -10.01 -1.03 -11.93
C GLY A 63 -10.62 -1.23 -10.54
N MET A 64 -11.95 -1.27 -10.44
CA MET A 64 -12.64 -1.59 -9.19
C MET A 64 -12.36 -3.01 -8.71
N PHE A 65 -12.29 -3.98 -9.61
CA PHE A 65 -11.92 -5.36 -9.28
C PHE A 65 -10.50 -5.45 -8.72
N VAL A 66 -9.52 -4.83 -9.36
CA VAL A 66 -8.12 -4.81 -8.89
C VAL A 66 -7.99 -4.07 -7.57
N TYR A 67 -8.68 -2.94 -7.42
CA TYR A 67 -8.70 -2.18 -6.17
C TYR A 67 -9.27 -3.03 -5.01
N PHE A 68 -10.40 -3.70 -5.25
CA PHE A 68 -11.01 -4.58 -4.26
C PHE A 68 -10.13 -5.78 -3.92
N LEU A 69 -9.56 -6.45 -4.92
CA LEU A 69 -8.63 -7.56 -4.72
C LEU A 69 -7.42 -7.12 -3.88
N THR A 70 -6.85 -5.96 -4.19
CA THR A 70 -5.73 -5.39 -3.44
C THR A 70 -6.11 -5.18 -1.98
N ILE A 71 -7.29 -4.59 -1.72
CA ILE A 71 -7.81 -4.42 -0.36
C ILE A 71 -7.88 -5.76 0.37
N VAL A 72 -8.41 -6.80 -0.26
CA VAL A 72 -8.56 -8.13 0.35
C VAL A 72 -7.20 -8.71 0.73
N VAL A 73 -6.19 -8.62 -0.15
CA VAL A 73 -4.88 -9.23 0.10
C VAL A 73 -3.96 -8.41 1.00
N THR A 74 -4.20 -7.10 1.18
CA THR A 74 -3.37 -6.23 2.03
C THR A 74 -4.01 -5.80 3.35
N ALA A 75 -5.32 -6.01 3.53
CA ALA A 75 -6.05 -5.46 4.68
C ALA A 75 -5.53 -5.98 6.02
N LEU A 76 -5.26 -7.28 6.12
CA LEU A 76 -4.86 -7.89 7.39
C LEU A 76 -3.49 -7.39 7.84
N GLN A 77 -2.50 -7.41 6.94
CA GLN A 77 -1.13 -6.96 7.21
C GLN A 77 -1.12 -5.47 7.55
N THR A 78 -1.87 -4.66 6.80
CA THR A 78 -1.97 -3.22 7.05
C THR A 78 -2.66 -2.93 8.38
N LEU A 79 -3.71 -3.67 8.73
CA LEU A 79 -4.38 -3.54 10.03
C LEU A 79 -3.42 -3.85 11.18
N ILE A 80 -2.64 -4.93 11.08
CA ILE A 80 -1.64 -5.29 12.09
C ILE A 80 -0.63 -4.15 12.27
N PHE A 81 -0.05 -3.65 11.18
CA PHE A 81 0.92 -2.55 11.24
C PHE A 81 0.33 -1.25 11.77
N ALA A 82 -0.91 -0.91 11.37
CA ALA A 82 -1.61 0.26 11.86
C ALA A 82 -1.88 0.17 13.38
N LEU A 83 -2.33 -0.99 13.87
CA LEU A 83 -2.54 -1.22 15.31
C LEU A 83 -1.25 -1.13 16.11
N VAL A 84 -0.14 -1.67 15.58
CA VAL A 84 1.19 -1.51 16.18
C VAL A 84 1.57 -0.03 16.24
N ALA A 85 1.42 0.72 15.15
CA ALA A 85 1.73 2.14 15.11
C ALA A 85 0.88 2.95 16.11
N GLU A 86 -0.42 2.66 16.22
CA GLU A 86 -1.32 3.33 17.16
C GLU A 86 -1.03 2.98 18.63
N PHE A 87 -0.74 1.71 18.93
CA PHE A 87 -0.52 1.26 20.31
C PHE A 87 0.77 1.83 20.88
N PHE A 88 1.83 1.86 20.08
CA PHE A 88 3.13 2.40 20.46
C PHE A 88 3.28 3.90 20.14
N SER A 89 2.25 4.54 19.57
CA SER A 89 2.29 5.94 19.15
C SER A 89 3.48 6.27 18.23
N LEU A 90 3.78 5.34 17.31
CA LEU A 90 4.87 5.47 16.36
C LEU A 90 4.45 6.45 15.27
N ARG A 91 5.12 7.59 15.18
CA ARG A 91 4.79 8.67 14.22
C ARG A 91 5.84 8.85 13.12
N ASN A 92 6.86 8.01 13.10
CA ASN A 92 7.97 8.12 12.15
C ASN A 92 7.49 7.81 10.71
N VAL A 93 7.79 8.70 9.78
CA VAL A 93 7.43 8.57 8.36
C VAL A 93 8.08 7.34 7.71
N LEU A 94 9.37 7.11 7.95
CA LEU A 94 10.11 6.00 7.34
C LEU A 94 9.54 4.65 7.76
N LEU A 95 9.12 4.54 9.03
CA LEU A 95 8.49 3.34 9.57
C LEU A 95 7.18 3.02 8.84
N HIS A 96 6.34 4.02 8.57
CA HIS A 96 5.09 3.80 7.85
C HIS A 96 5.32 3.49 6.36
N MET A 97 6.36 4.07 5.75
CA MET A 97 6.77 3.68 4.40
C MET A 97 7.18 2.22 4.36
N VAL A 98 8.02 1.76 5.31
CA VAL A 98 8.44 0.36 5.41
C VAL A 98 7.25 -0.57 5.68
N PHE A 99 6.30 -0.17 6.53
CA PHE A 99 5.07 -0.93 6.74
C PHE A 99 4.22 -1.04 5.47
N GLY A 100 4.10 0.04 4.69
CA GLY A 100 3.43 0.03 3.40
C GLY A 100 4.10 -0.90 2.39
N ALA A 101 5.42 -0.84 2.28
CA ALA A 101 6.20 -1.75 1.42
C ALA A 101 6.04 -3.21 1.85
N GLY A 102 6.15 -3.49 3.16
CA GLY A 102 5.96 -4.82 3.72
C GLY A 102 4.56 -5.38 3.48
N ALA A 103 3.51 -4.55 3.66
CA ALA A 103 2.14 -4.95 3.40
C ALA A 103 1.89 -5.23 1.91
N ALA A 104 2.45 -4.41 1.01
CA ALA A 104 2.32 -4.61 -0.44
C ALA A 104 3.02 -5.90 -0.90
N VAL A 105 4.27 -6.13 -0.48
CA VAL A 105 5.02 -7.35 -0.81
C VAL A 105 4.35 -8.59 -0.21
N ALA A 106 3.87 -8.52 1.03
CA ALA A 106 3.13 -9.62 1.65
C ALA A 106 1.82 -9.92 0.91
N GLY A 107 1.08 -8.89 0.48
CA GLY A 107 -0.12 -9.05 -0.34
C GLY A 107 0.17 -9.69 -1.69
N PHE A 108 1.28 -9.30 -2.34
CA PHE A 108 1.73 -9.91 -3.58
C PHE A 108 2.10 -11.40 -3.40
N ALA A 109 2.81 -11.73 -2.33
CA ALA A 109 3.16 -13.12 -2.01
C ALA A 109 1.93 -14.01 -1.75
N LEU A 110 0.79 -13.44 -1.31
CA LEU A 110 -0.46 -14.19 -1.18
C LEU A 110 -1.10 -14.53 -2.54
N ILE A 111 -0.91 -13.67 -3.54
CA ILE A 111 -1.38 -13.92 -4.91
C ILE A 111 -0.46 -14.93 -5.60
N TRP A 112 0.85 -14.83 -5.37
CA TRP A 112 1.84 -15.66 -6.02
C TRP A 112 2.87 -16.24 -5.02
N PRO A 113 2.52 -17.34 -4.33
CA PRO A 113 3.36 -17.89 -3.27
C PRO A 113 4.72 -18.42 -3.72
N SER A 114 4.86 -18.82 -4.99
CA SER A 114 6.11 -19.37 -5.54
C SER A 114 7.18 -18.31 -5.84
N VAL A 115 6.84 -17.02 -5.76
CA VAL A 115 7.74 -15.91 -6.12
C VAL A 115 9.13 -16.00 -5.46
N PRO A 116 9.28 -16.35 -4.16
CA PRO A 116 10.60 -16.42 -3.53
C PRO A 116 11.48 -17.56 -4.05
N GLU A 117 10.88 -18.60 -4.64
CA GLU A 117 11.57 -19.79 -5.15
C GLU A 117 11.89 -19.65 -6.65
N ASP A 118 11.15 -18.79 -7.35
CA ASP A 118 11.37 -18.48 -8.76
C ASP A 118 12.66 -17.63 -8.92
N MET A 119 13.74 -18.24 -9.45
CA MET A 119 15.00 -17.55 -9.78
C MET A 119 14.91 -16.64 -11.02
N ASP A 120 13.71 -16.38 -11.53
CA ASP A 120 13.48 -15.52 -12.67
C ASP A 120 13.70 -14.05 -12.29
N THR A 121 14.64 -13.40 -12.98
CA THR A 121 15.00 -11.99 -12.72
C THR A 121 13.81 -11.05 -12.90
N GLN A 122 12.83 -11.39 -13.76
CA GLN A 122 11.63 -10.58 -13.94
C GLN A 122 10.76 -10.53 -12.67
N ARG A 123 10.59 -11.67 -11.96
CA ARG A 123 9.85 -11.70 -10.68
C ARG A 123 10.47 -10.78 -9.64
N TRP A 124 11.79 -10.73 -9.56
CA TRP A 124 12.50 -9.86 -8.62
C TRP A 124 12.29 -8.38 -8.92
N VAL A 125 12.18 -8.01 -10.20
CA VAL A 125 11.82 -6.65 -10.62
C VAL A 125 10.40 -6.31 -10.17
N ASP A 126 9.43 -7.22 -10.36
CA ASP A 126 8.05 -7.00 -9.96
C ASP A 126 7.92 -6.79 -8.44
N ILE A 127 8.62 -7.60 -7.63
CA ILE A 127 8.69 -7.40 -6.16
C ILE A 127 9.25 -6.00 -5.84
N GLY A 128 10.30 -5.58 -6.55
CA GLY A 128 10.89 -4.26 -6.38
C GLY A 128 9.92 -3.12 -6.69
N ILE A 129 9.15 -3.24 -7.78
CA ILE A 129 8.11 -2.28 -8.18
C ILE A 129 7.01 -2.22 -7.12
N ILE A 130 6.55 -3.37 -6.64
CA ILE A 130 5.50 -3.48 -5.62
C ILE A 130 5.96 -2.90 -4.30
N ALA A 131 7.21 -3.18 -3.88
CA ALA A 131 7.80 -2.60 -2.70
C ALA A 131 7.89 -1.07 -2.82
N ALA A 132 8.36 -0.56 -3.97
CA ALA A 132 8.44 0.88 -4.23
C ALA A 132 7.07 1.57 -4.19
N ALA A 133 6.05 0.97 -4.82
CA ALA A 133 4.68 1.46 -4.73
C ALA A 133 4.13 1.41 -3.29
N GLY A 134 4.48 0.36 -2.55
CA GLY A 134 4.14 0.22 -1.14
C GLY A 134 4.79 1.29 -0.25
N LEU A 135 6.03 1.73 -0.55
CA LEU A 135 6.65 2.88 0.12
C LEU A 135 5.83 4.16 -0.09
N VAL A 136 5.36 4.40 -1.33
CA VAL A 136 4.52 5.57 -1.65
C VAL A 136 3.18 5.47 -0.93
N ALA A 137 2.53 4.31 -0.95
CA ALA A 137 1.28 4.07 -0.22
C ALA A 137 1.46 4.31 1.29
N GLY A 138 2.55 3.82 1.88
CA GLY A 138 2.88 4.03 3.30
C GLY A 138 3.13 5.50 3.65
N LEU A 139 3.77 6.26 2.76
CA LEU A 139 3.91 7.72 2.90
C LEU A 139 2.55 8.42 2.90
N LEU A 140 1.66 8.07 1.97
CA LEU A 140 0.31 8.63 1.88
C LEU A 140 -0.52 8.29 3.11
N TYR A 141 -0.45 7.03 3.57
CA TYR A 141 -1.08 6.62 4.82
C TYR A 141 -0.56 7.45 6.00
N TRP A 142 0.76 7.65 6.11
CA TRP A 142 1.35 8.48 7.16
C TRP A 142 0.82 9.90 7.13
N LEU A 143 0.71 10.50 5.94
CA LEU A 143 0.15 11.84 5.77
C LEU A 143 -1.29 11.92 6.27
N ILE A 144 -2.11 10.90 6.05
CA ILE A 144 -3.53 10.95 6.43
C ILE A 144 -3.73 10.59 7.90
N ALA A 145 -3.16 9.47 8.35
CA ALA A 145 -3.43 8.88 9.65
C ALA A 145 -2.20 8.79 10.56
N GLY A 146 -1.01 8.50 10.02
CA GLY A 146 0.18 8.18 10.81
C GLY A 146 0.81 9.36 11.59
N ARG A 147 0.63 10.61 11.14
CA ARG A 147 1.16 11.82 11.80
C ARG A 147 0.71 11.95 13.26
N ASP A 148 -0.55 11.61 13.51
CA ASP A 148 -1.21 11.74 14.82
C ASP A 148 -1.39 10.37 15.51
N ALA A 149 -0.61 9.35 15.13
CA ALA A 149 -0.72 8.01 15.70
C ALA A 149 -0.58 8.03 17.23
N GLY A 150 -1.46 7.27 17.89
CA GLY A 150 -1.56 7.15 19.34
C GLY A 150 -3.02 7.15 19.82
N PHE A 151 -3.45 6.07 20.50
CA PHE A 151 -4.73 6.07 21.23
C PHE A 151 -4.68 6.85 22.56
N ARG A 152 -3.47 7.12 23.06
CA ARG A 152 -3.26 7.90 24.29
C ARG A 152 -3.33 9.38 23.93
N ARG A 153 -4.27 10.11 24.54
CA ARG A 153 -4.25 11.58 24.52
C ARG A 153 -2.92 12.05 25.14
N PRO A 154 -2.31 13.15 24.67
CA PRO A 154 -1.19 13.76 25.42
C PRO A 154 -1.67 14.00 26.85
N LEU A 155 -0.95 13.46 27.84
CA LEU A 155 -1.24 13.61 29.26
C LEU A 155 -1.02 15.06 29.77
N LEU A 156 -0.60 15.95 28.87
CA LEU A 156 -0.21 17.35 29.12
C LEU A 156 -1.09 18.30 28.30
N GLU A 157 -2.39 18.27 28.56
CA GLU A 157 -3.22 19.48 28.50
C GLU A 157 -3.78 19.65 29.91
N ARG A 158 -3.00 20.35 30.74
CA ARG A 158 -3.47 21.02 31.96
C ARG A 158 -3.30 22.51 31.74
#